data_AF-A0A560CL11-F1
#
_entry.id   AF-A0A560CL11-F1
#
_cell.length_a   1.000
_cell.length_b   1.000
_cell.length_c   1.000
_cell.angle_alpha   90.00
_cell.angle_beta   90.00
_cell.angle_gamma   90.00
#
_symmetry.space_group_name_H-M   'P 1'
#
loop_
_entity.id
_entity.type
_entity.pdbx_description
1 polymer ?
#
loop_
_entity_poly.entity_id
_entity_poly.type
_entity_poly.pdbx_seq_one_letter_code
_entity_poly.pdbx_strand_id
1 'polypeptide(L)' 'MSRRINQSISLTPELGRFVRSLVASGRYQTASEVVREGLRLLQERVALPPAPLAQPPAPNGGHDS' A
#
# COMPACT_ATOMS: atom_id res chain seq x y z
N MET A 1 14.93 -2.84 -21.28
CA MET A 1 14.91 -1.40 -20.91
C MET A 1 13.83 -1.16 -19.87
N SER A 2 14.19 -0.84 -18.63
CA SER A 2 13.22 -0.53 -17.57
C SER A 2 12.63 0.86 -17.80
N ARG A 3 11.38 0.92 -18.27
CA ARG A 3 10.68 2.19 -18.52
C ARG A 3 10.38 2.87 -17.18
N ARG A 4 11.12 3.92 -16.83
CA ARG A 4 10.74 4.82 -15.73
C ARG A 4 9.55 5.66 -16.18
N ILE A 5 8.49 5.64 -15.39
CA ILE A 5 7.33 6.51 -15.55
C ILE A 5 7.50 7.68 -14.58
N ASN A 6 7.49 8.91 -15.08
CA ASN A 6 7.44 10.12 -14.27
C ASN A 6 6.00 10.63 -14.25
N GLN A 7 5.43 10.82 -13.06
CA GLN A 7 4.08 11.35 -12.88
C GLN A 7 4.14 12.54 -11.92
N SER A 8 3.55 13.66 -12.35
CA SER A 8 3.31 14.82 -11.49
C SER A 8 1.98 14.65 -10.77
N ILE A 9 1.96 14.88 -9.47
CA ILE A 9 0.78 14.74 -8.62
C ILE A 9 0.63 15.97 -7.73
N SER A 10 -0.60 16.46 -7.62
CA SER A 10 -0.94 17.55 -6.72
C SER A 10 -1.25 16.98 -5.33
N LEU A 11 -0.59 17.52 -4.31
CA LEU A 11 -0.84 17.19 -2.91
C LEU A 11 -1.55 18.36 -2.22
N THR A 12 -2.34 18.07 -1.20
CA THR A 12 -2.84 19.13 -0.32
C THR A 12 -1.68 19.79 0.44
N PRO A 13 -1.84 21.05 0.89
CA PRO A 13 -0.79 21.76 1.62
C PRO A 13 -0.29 21.02 2.88
N GLU A 14 -1.16 20.26 3.53
CA GLU A 14 -0.88 19.45 4.73
C GLU A 14 0.01 18.26 4.37
N LEU A 15 -0.35 17.50 3.33
CA LEU A 15 0.45 16.38 2.84
C LEU A 15 1.81 16.85 2.31
N GLY A 16 1.84 17.98 1.61
CA GLY A 16 3.10 18.60 1.18
C GLY A 16 4.02 18.95 2.35
N ARG A 17 3.47 19.49 3.46
CA ARG A 17 4.23 19.77 4.69
C ARG A 17 4.78 18.49 5.32
N PHE A 18 3.97 17.43 5.40
CA PHE A 18 4.39 16.13 5.92
C PHE A 18 5.52 15.50 5.09
N VAL A 19 5.41 15.51 3.76
CA VAL A 19 6.48 15.00 2.88
C VAL A 19 7.77 15.81 3.08
N ARG A 20 7.67 17.15 3.14
CA ARG A 20 8.83 18.02 3.37
C ARG A 20 9.49 17.78 4.72
N SER A 21 8.73 17.54 5.79
CA SER A 21 9.32 17.26 7.12
C SER A 21 10.07 15.92 7.13
N LEU A 22 9.54 14.90 6.46
CA LEU A 22 10.19 13.61 6.31
C LEU A 22 11.51 13.70 5.53
N VAL A 23 11.54 14.48 4.45
CA VAL A 23 12.79 14.74 3.70
C VAL A 23 13.77 15.56 4.54
N ALA A 24 13.30 16.60 5.23
CA ALA A 24 14.14 17.44 6.08
C ALA A 24 14.76 16.66 7.26
N SER A 25 14.08 15.63 7.76
CA SER A 25 14.62 14.74 8.79
C SER A 25 15.79 13.86 8.32
N GLY A 26 16.06 13.82 7.01
CA GLY A 26 17.09 12.97 6.41
C GLY A 26 16.66 11.52 6.22
N ARG A 27 15.45 11.12 6.64
CA ARG A 27 14.94 9.74 6.48
C ARG A 27 14.66 9.38 5.02
N TYR A 28 14.38 10.36 4.17
CA TYR A 28 14.18 10.21 2.74
C TYR A 28 14.94 11.30 1.99
N GLN A 29 15.48 11.00 0.82
CA GLN A 29 16.24 11.99 0.03
C GLN A 29 15.31 12.83 -0.85
N THR A 30 14.19 12.25 -1.30
CA THR A 30 13.28 12.92 -2.22
C THR A 30 11.81 12.70 -1.87
N ALA A 31 10.96 13.65 -2.28
CA ALA A 31 9.50 13.50 -2.17
C ALA A 31 8.99 12.25 -2.88
N SER A 32 9.57 11.89 -4.03
CA SER A 32 9.20 10.68 -4.77
C SER A 32 9.46 9.40 -3.99
N GLU A 33 10.47 9.35 -3.12
CA GLU A 33 10.68 8.19 -2.24
C GLU A 33 9.59 8.07 -1.19
N VAL A 34 9.25 9.19 -0.53
CA VAL A 34 8.17 9.23 0.46
C VAL A 34 6.85 8.75 -0.15
N VAL A 35 6.53 9.25 -1.35
CA VAL A 35 5.30 8.89 -2.06
C VAL A 35 5.30 7.42 -2.46
N ARG A 36 6.42 6.89 -2.98
CA ARG A 36 6.53 5.47 -3.35
C ARG A 36 6.31 4.56 -2.14
N GLU A 37 6.88 4.90 -1.00
CA GLU A 37 6.71 4.12 0.22
C GLU A 37 5.26 4.17 0.73
N GLY A 38 4.66 5.36 0.72
CA GLY A 38 3.23 5.51 1.05
C GLY A 38 2.32 4.71 0.11
N LEU A 39 2.63 4.68 -1.19
CA LEU A 39 1.88 3.88 -2.16
C LEU A 39 2.08 2.38 -1.97
N ARG A 40 3.27 1.91 -1.56
CA ARG A 40 3.48 0.49 -1.21
C ARG A 40 2.63 0.07 -0.02
N LEU A 41 2.64 0.86 1.06
CA LEU A 41 1.81 0.59 2.22
C LEU A 41 0.31 0.60 1.87
N LEU A 42 -0.10 1.49 0.96
CA LEU A 42 -1.47 1.49 0.45
C LEU A 42 -1.76 0.24 -0.39
N GLN A 43 -0.84 -0.15 -1.27
CA GLN A 43 -0.96 -1.38 -2.06
C GLN A 43 -1.10 -2.60 -1.16
N GLU A 44 -0.32 -2.74 -0.09
CA GLU A 44 -0.46 -3.86 0.86
C GLU A 44 -1.86 -3.91 1.50
N ARG A 45 -2.39 -2.76 1.90
CA ARG A 45 -3.75 -2.66 2.48
C ARG A 45 -4.85 -2.97 1.48
N VAL A 46 -4.66 -2.60 0.21
CA VAL A 46 -5.62 -2.84 -0.88
C VAL A 46 -5.49 -4.27 -1.44
N ALA A 47 -4.28 -4.83 -1.42
CA ALA A 47 -3.95 -6.15 -1.95
C ALA A 47 -4.24 -7.28 -0.96
N LEU A 48 -4.29 -7.00 0.34
CA LEU A 48 -5.02 -7.84 1.28
C LEU A 48 -6.47 -7.89 0.76
N PRO A 49 -6.94 -9.03 0.21
CA PRO A 49 -8.36 -9.20 -0.05
C PRO A 49 -9.07 -8.92 1.29
N PRO A 50 -10.31 -8.38 1.30
CA PRO A 50 -11.12 -8.51 2.50
C PRO A 50 -11.01 -9.98 2.90
N ALA A 51 -10.45 -10.25 4.08
CA ALA A 51 -10.20 -11.60 4.55
C ALA A 51 -11.44 -12.42 4.20
N PRO A 52 -11.32 -13.55 3.46
CA PRO A 52 -12.48 -14.33 3.11
C PRO A 52 -13.23 -14.55 4.42
N LEU A 53 -14.43 -13.96 4.51
CA LEU A 53 -15.35 -14.21 5.61
C LEU A 53 -15.30 -15.71 5.80
N ALA A 54 -14.85 -16.11 6.99
CA ALA A 54 -14.62 -17.48 7.41
C ALA A 54 -15.50 -18.43 6.61
N GLN A 55 -14.92 -19.16 5.65
CA GLN A 55 -15.64 -20.32 5.13
C GLN A 55 -15.70 -21.28 6.31
N PRO A 56 -16.90 -21.55 6.89
CA PRO A 56 -16.99 -22.53 7.96
C PRO A 56 -16.44 -23.85 7.40
N PRO A 57 -15.68 -24.62 8.21
CA PRO A 57 -15.15 -25.89 7.76
C PRO A 57 -16.31 -26.70 7.20
N ALA A 58 -16.18 -27.13 5.94
CA ALA A 58 -17.19 -27.96 5.29
C ALA A 58 -17.54 -29.12 6.25
N PRO A 59 -18.82 -29.42 6.48
CA PRO A 59 -19.17 -30.55 7.31
C PRO A 59 -18.56 -31.78 6.65
N ASN A 60 -17.70 -32.46 7.41
CA ASN A 60 -17.11 -33.73 7.02
C ASN A 60 -18.24 -34.77 6.99
N GLY A 61 -18.98 -34.79 5.89
CA GLY A 61 -20.05 -35.73 5.61
C GLY A 61 -19.41 -37.05 5.19
N GLY A 62 -18.89 -37.79 6.16
CA GLY A 62 -18.75 -39.23 6.02
C GLY A 62 -20.15 -39.79 5.80
N HIS A 63 -20.43 -40.24 4.58
CA HIS A 63 -21.42 -41.27 4.36
C HIS A 63 -20.65 -42.49 3.87
N ASP A 64 -20.30 -43.30 4.86
CA ASP A 64 -20.24 -44.75 4.77
C ASP A 64 -21.39 -45.30 3.90
N SER A 65 -21.07 -46.36 3.13
CA SER A 65 -21.90 -47.23 2.30
C SER A 65 -22.09 -46.85 0.82
#